data_AF-A0A0V0GNS8-F1
#
_entry.id   AF-A0A0V0GNS8-F1
#
_cell.length_a   1.000
_cell.length_b   1.000
_cell.length_c   1.000
_cell.angle_alpha   90.00
_cell.angle_beta   90.00
_cell.angle_gamma   90.00
#
_symmetry.space_group_name_H-M   'P 1'
#
loop_
_entity.id
_entity.type
_entity.pdbx_description
1 polymer ?
#
loop_
_entity_poly.entity_id
_entity_poly.type
_entity_poly.pdbx_seq_one_letter_code
_entity_poly.pdbx_strand_id
1 'polypeptide(L)'
;MVTEQVKLLAKYEDEELAETSSYDVIPPYDQAKALGKTNIDVDRIAAGLPCGSEGFLLMYVRWRKLERDLYNERKDRYDITQIPDVYDSCKYDRVHNSHLKLEDLDELFEVAKLLADGVIPNEYGINPKQKLKIGFKNLLADCWVKF
;
A
#
# COMPACT_ATOMS: atom_id res chain seq x y z
N MET A 1 -13.58 -0.50 8.44
CA MET A 1 -12.32 -1.28 8.35
C MET A 1 -11.97 -1.52 6.89
N VAL A 2 -10.76 -1.09 6.50
CA VAL A 2 -10.24 -1.14 5.13
C VAL A 2 -10.42 -2.53 4.49
N THR A 3 -10.06 -3.60 5.20
CA THR A 3 -10.07 -4.96 4.64
C THR A 3 -11.43 -5.46 4.17
N GLU A 4 -12.51 -5.12 4.87
CA GLU A 4 -13.86 -5.52 4.43
C GLU A 4 -14.32 -4.73 3.20
N GLN A 5 -13.88 -3.46 3.05
CA GLN A 5 -14.14 -2.69 1.82
C GLN A 5 -13.40 -3.30 0.63
N VAL A 6 -12.11 -3.63 0.79
CA VAL A 6 -11.33 -4.26 -0.29
C VAL A 6 -11.91 -5.62 -0.68
N LYS A 7 -12.42 -6.39 0.28
CA LYS A 7 -13.11 -7.66 0.04
C LYS A 7 -14.36 -7.49 -0.82
N LEU A 8 -15.14 -6.44 -0.58
CA LEU A 8 -16.32 -6.13 -1.40
C LEU A 8 -15.90 -5.78 -2.82
N LEU A 9 -14.89 -4.92 -2.99
CA LEU A 9 -14.35 -4.57 -4.30
C LEU A 9 -13.84 -5.79 -5.07
N ALA A 10 -13.16 -6.72 -4.39
CA ALA A 10 -12.70 -7.97 -5.00
C ALA A 10 -13.84 -8.86 -5.49
N LYS A 11 -14.95 -8.93 -4.74
CA LYS A 11 -16.13 -9.71 -5.16
C LYS A 11 -16.82 -9.10 -6.37
N TYR A 12 -16.95 -7.77 -6.41
CA TYR A 12 -17.55 -7.08 -7.55
C TYR A 12 -16.71 -7.25 -8.82
N GLU A 13 -15.37 -7.21 -8.71
CA GLU A 13 -14.46 -7.49 -9.84
C GLU A 13 -14.67 -8.92 -10.37
N ASP A 14 -14.80 -9.91 -9.49
CA ASP A 14 -15.09 -11.31 -9.88
C ASP A 14 -16.48 -11.47 -10.55
N GLU A 15 -17.51 -10.76 -10.06
CA GLU A 15 -18.87 -10.77 -10.63
C GLU A 15 -18.91 -10.10 -12.01
N GLU A 16 -18.27 -8.93 -12.16
CA GLU A 16 -18.18 -8.21 -13.44
C GLU A 16 -17.37 -9.02 -14.48
N LEU A 17 -16.30 -9.69 -14.07
CA LEU A 17 -15.54 -10.62 -14.92
C LEU A 17 -16.38 -11.85 -15.32
N ALA A 18 -17.25 -12.35 -14.44
CA ALA A 18 -18.14 -13.47 -14.74
C ALA A 18 -19.26 -13.06 -15.72
N GLU A 19 -19.78 -11.83 -15.62
CA GLU A 19 -20.79 -11.28 -16.53
C GLU A 19 -20.21 -10.91 -17.90
N THR A 20 -19.00 -10.34 -17.95
CA THR A 20 -18.32 -9.99 -19.20
C THR A 20 -17.81 -11.24 -19.94
N SER A 21 -17.34 -12.25 -19.22
CA SER A 21 -16.92 -13.56 -19.77
C SER A 21 -18.07 -14.30 -20.49
N SER A 22 -19.33 -14.03 -20.15
CA SER A 22 -20.46 -14.67 -20.85
C SER A 22 -20.75 -14.10 -22.24
N TYR A 23 -20.10 -13.00 -22.65
CA TYR A 23 -20.44 -12.29 -23.90
C TYR A 23 -19.32 -12.06 -24.91
N ASP A 24 -18.04 -12.36 -24.65
CA ASP A 24 -16.97 -11.98 -25.60
C ASP A 24 -16.21 -13.11 -26.31
N VAL A 25 -16.25 -13.00 -27.64
CA VAL A 25 -15.46 -13.71 -28.65
C VAL A 25 -13.99 -13.33 -28.49
N ILE A 26 -13.12 -14.33 -28.34
CA ILE A 26 -11.67 -14.20 -28.15
C ILE A 26 -11.03 -13.42 -29.33
N PRO A 27 -10.49 -12.20 -29.12
CA PRO A 27 -9.71 -11.51 -30.14
C PRO A 27 -8.30 -12.13 -30.27
N PRO A 28 -7.71 -12.16 -31.48
CA PRO A 28 -6.41 -12.79 -31.70
C PRO A 28 -5.28 -12.11 -30.90
N TYR A 29 -4.54 -12.94 -30.18
CA TYR A 29 -3.40 -12.59 -29.35
C TYR A 29 -2.19 -12.21 -30.22
N ASP A 30 -1.78 -10.94 -30.19
CA ASP A 30 -0.38 -10.47 -30.20
C ASP A 30 -0.31 -9.01 -30.66
N GLN A 31 -0.12 -8.09 -29.70
CA GLN A 31 0.52 -6.79 -29.94
C GLN A 31 0.81 -6.07 -28.60
N ALA A 32 1.73 -6.62 -27.80
CA ALA A 32 2.24 -5.93 -26.62
C ALA A 32 3.32 -4.90 -27.02
N LYS A 33 2.95 -3.64 -27.19
CA LYS A 33 3.90 -2.52 -27.26
C LYS A 33 4.19 -2.06 -25.83
N ALA A 34 5.43 -2.24 -25.37
CA ALA A 34 5.89 -1.78 -24.06
C ALA A 34 5.89 -0.23 -23.99
N LEU A 35 4.75 0.36 -23.69
CA LEU A 35 4.64 1.76 -23.28
C LEU A 35 4.92 1.85 -21.78
N GLY A 36 5.74 2.82 -21.39
CA GLY A 36 6.37 2.94 -20.08
C GLY A 36 5.42 2.73 -18.90
N LYS A 37 5.92 2.07 -17.86
CA LYS A 37 5.20 1.67 -16.63
C LYS A 37 4.39 2.80 -15.98
N THR A 38 4.77 4.06 -16.15
CA THR A 38 4.04 5.22 -15.61
C THR A 38 2.69 5.46 -16.26
N ASN A 39 2.53 5.13 -17.55
CA ASN A 39 1.25 5.28 -18.24
C ASN A 39 0.28 4.18 -17.81
N ILE A 40 0.80 2.99 -17.53
CA ILE A 40 0.00 1.83 -17.10
C ILE A 40 -0.70 2.12 -15.78
N ASP A 41 -0.02 2.71 -14.81
CA ASP A 41 -0.62 3.05 -13.52
C ASP A 41 -1.70 4.14 -13.67
N VAL A 42 -1.48 5.14 -14.53
CA VAL A 42 -2.47 6.19 -14.80
C VAL A 42 -3.74 5.62 -15.43
N ASP A 43 -3.60 4.74 -16.44
CA ASP A 43 -4.73 4.09 -17.10
C ASP A 43 -5.51 3.20 -16.13
N ARG A 44 -4.81 2.48 -15.24
CA ARG A 44 -5.42 1.66 -14.19
C ARG A 44 -6.18 2.48 -13.16
N ILE A 45 -5.59 3.57 -12.68
CA ILE A 45 -6.23 4.50 -11.75
C ILE A 45 -7.49 5.10 -12.39
N ALA A 46 -7.41 5.50 -13.67
CA ALA A 46 -8.55 6.02 -14.42
C ALA A 46 -9.66 4.96 -14.59
N ALA A 47 -9.30 3.68 -14.70
CA ALA A 47 -10.22 2.55 -14.71
C ALA A 47 -10.74 2.14 -13.32
N GLY A 48 -10.35 2.85 -12.25
CA GLY A 48 -10.77 2.54 -10.89
C GLY A 48 -10.05 1.34 -10.25
N LEU A 49 -8.99 0.83 -10.88
CA LEU A 49 -8.23 -0.33 -10.39
C LEU A 49 -7.11 0.08 -9.44
N PRO A 50 -6.63 -0.83 -8.56
CA PRO A 50 -5.45 -0.55 -7.73
C PRO A 50 -4.20 -0.26 -8.58
N CYS A 51 -3.41 0.71 -8.13
CA CYS A 51 -2.15 1.12 -8.74
C CYS A 51 -1.10 0.00 -8.68
N GLY A 52 -0.21 -0.05 -9.68
CA GLY A 52 0.78 -1.10 -9.83
C GLY A 52 0.20 -2.35 -10.50
N SER A 53 0.83 -3.50 -10.26
CA SER A 53 0.40 -4.79 -10.82
C SER A 53 -0.62 -5.53 -9.93
N GLU A 54 -1.17 -4.88 -8.90
CA GLU A 54 -2.11 -5.47 -7.95
C GLU A 54 -3.57 -5.34 -8.46
N GLY A 55 -4.35 -6.43 -8.43
CA GLY A 55 -5.82 -6.41 -8.56
C GLY A 55 -6.51 -6.41 -7.20
N PHE A 56 -7.84 -6.23 -7.12
CA PHE A 56 -8.50 -6.10 -5.80
C PHE A 56 -8.36 -7.35 -4.93
N LEU A 57 -8.34 -8.54 -5.54
CA LEU A 57 -8.10 -9.79 -4.80
C LEU A 57 -6.74 -9.81 -4.10
N LEU A 58 -5.68 -9.37 -4.78
CA LEU A 58 -4.34 -9.32 -4.21
C LEU A 58 -4.27 -8.26 -3.09
N MET A 59 -4.91 -7.11 -3.31
CA MET A 59 -5.04 -6.05 -2.30
C MET A 59 -5.76 -6.55 -1.05
N TYR A 60 -6.83 -7.32 -1.22
CA TYR A 60 -7.55 -7.94 -0.12
C TYR A 60 -6.67 -8.93 0.66
N VAL A 61 -5.96 -9.82 -0.06
CA VAL A 61 -5.05 -10.79 0.57
C VAL A 61 -3.95 -10.09 1.37
N ARG A 62 -3.40 -8.99 0.86
CA ARG A 62 -2.42 -8.15 1.55
C ARG A 62 -2.99 -7.58 2.85
N TRP A 63 -4.15 -6.92 2.80
CA TRP A 63 -4.79 -6.35 3.99
C TRP A 63 -5.18 -7.40 5.03
N ARG A 64 -5.73 -8.55 4.61
CA ARG A 64 -6.03 -9.68 5.50
C ARG A 64 -4.80 -10.26 6.17
N LYS A 65 -3.66 -10.28 5.46
CA LYS A 65 -2.41 -10.75 6.04
C LYS A 65 -1.95 -9.79 7.13
N LEU A 66 -1.97 -8.49 6.88
CA LEU A 66 -1.61 -7.48 7.88
C LEU A 66 -2.44 -7.59 9.15
N GLU A 67 -3.77 -7.73 9.03
CA GLU A 67 -4.65 -7.92 10.20
C GLU A 67 -4.26 -9.15 11.04
N ARG A 68 -4.06 -10.28 10.37
CA ARG A 68 -3.73 -11.54 11.03
C ARG A 68 -2.35 -11.53 11.68
N ASP A 69 -1.38 -10.92 11.01
CA ASP A 69 0.00 -10.87 11.49
C ASP A 69 0.11 -9.86 12.65
N LEU A 70 -0.65 -8.77 12.62
CA LEU A 70 -0.67 -7.73 13.65
C LEU A 70 -1.23 -8.21 14.99
N TYR A 71 -2.25 -9.08 15.00
CA TYR A 71 -2.88 -9.56 16.24
C TYR A 71 -2.70 -11.06 16.48
N ASN A 72 -2.00 -11.41 17.55
CA ASN A 72 -1.84 -12.80 17.96
C ASN A 72 -3.00 -13.25 18.85
N GLU A 73 -4.01 -13.88 18.25
CA GLU A 73 -5.18 -14.41 18.96
C GLU A 73 -4.82 -15.39 20.09
N ARG A 74 -3.77 -16.20 19.92
CA ARG A 74 -3.37 -17.19 20.94
C ARG A 74 -2.80 -16.55 22.19
N LYS A 75 -2.13 -15.40 22.03
CA LYS A 75 -1.47 -14.67 23.12
C LYS A 75 -2.30 -13.48 23.61
N ASP A 76 -3.37 -13.13 22.91
CA ASP A 76 -4.21 -11.94 23.16
C ASP A 76 -3.40 -10.63 23.13
N ARG A 77 -2.46 -10.53 22.17
CA ARG A 77 -1.44 -9.46 22.13
C ARG A 77 -1.15 -9.02 20.70
N TYR A 78 -0.93 -7.73 20.54
CA TYR A 78 -0.45 -7.14 19.28
C TYR A 78 1.06 -7.40 19.10
N ASP A 79 1.44 -7.76 17.88
CA ASP A 79 2.84 -7.88 17.47
C ASP A 79 3.34 -6.54 16.92
N ILE A 80 4.08 -5.82 17.76
CA ILE A 80 4.60 -4.49 17.44
C ILE A 80 5.58 -4.51 16.27
N THR A 81 6.18 -5.66 15.94
CA THR A 81 7.09 -5.79 14.79
C THR A 81 6.39 -5.66 13.45
N GLN A 82 5.06 -5.76 13.43
CA GLN A 82 4.25 -5.62 12.21
C GLN A 82 3.84 -4.17 11.93
N ILE A 83 4.07 -3.26 12.88
CA ILE A 83 3.71 -1.83 12.75
C ILE A 83 4.36 -1.16 11.52
N PRO A 84 5.66 -1.39 11.21
CA PRO A 84 6.27 -0.83 9.99
C PRO A 84 5.54 -1.24 8.71
N ASP A 85 5.19 -2.53 8.57
CA ASP A 85 4.51 -3.07 7.38
C ASP A 85 3.09 -2.50 7.23
N VAL A 86 2.37 -2.33 8.34
CA VAL A 86 1.04 -1.70 8.37
C VAL A 86 1.15 -0.23 7.95
N TYR A 87 2.11 0.50 8.51
CA TYR A 87 2.34 1.91 8.18
C TYR A 87 2.70 2.10 6.70
N ASP A 88 3.62 1.30 6.17
CA ASP A 88 4.03 1.40 4.76
C ASP A 88 2.87 1.06 3.82
N SER A 89 2.04 0.08 4.16
CA SER A 89 0.83 -0.25 3.40
C SER A 89 -0.18 0.89 3.41
N CYS A 90 -0.45 1.49 4.58
CA CYS A 90 -1.34 2.65 4.69
C CYS A 90 -0.83 3.84 3.86
N LYS A 91 0.47 4.12 3.96
CA LYS A 91 1.12 5.20 3.22
C LYS A 91 1.03 4.98 1.71
N TYR A 92 1.29 3.75 1.25
CA TYR A 92 1.22 3.40 -0.15
C TYR A 92 -0.19 3.60 -0.70
N ASP A 93 -1.19 3.04 -0.02
CA ASP A 93 -2.59 3.11 -0.46
C ASP A 93 -3.13 4.55 -0.41
N ARG A 94 -2.73 5.35 0.57
CA ARG A 94 -3.10 6.77 0.63
C ARG A 94 -2.53 7.58 -0.54
N VAL A 95 -1.29 7.30 -0.94
CA VAL A 95 -0.60 8.06 -2.00
C VAL A 95 -1.06 7.61 -3.40
N HIS A 96 -1.20 6.30 -3.62
CA HIS A 96 -1.39 5.74 -4.96
C HIS A 96 -2.82 5.25 -5.21
N ASN A 97 -3.56 4.94 -4.15
CA ASN A 97 -4.90 4.35 -4.21
C ASN A 97 -5.99 5.24 -3.61
N SER A 98 -5.74 6.56 -3.50
CA SER A 98 -6.71 7.52 -2.96
C SER A 98 -8.03 7.59 -3.75
N HIS A 99 -7.99 7.26 -5.04
CA HIS A 99 -9.17 7.16 -5.91
C HIS A 99 -10.15 6.07 -5.47
N LEU A 100 -9.66 5.04 -4.75
CA LEU A 100 -10.50 3.96 -4.21
C LEU A 100 -11.34 4.38 -3.01
N LYS A 101 -11.04 5.56 -2.41
CA LYS A 101 -11.78 6.12 -1.26
C LYS A 101 -11.99 5.14 -0.12
N LEU A 102 -10.93 4.41 0.25
CA LEU A 102 -10.94 3.49 1.38
C LEU A 102 -11.23 4.29 2.66
N GLU A 103 -12.39 4.06 3.26
CA GLU A 103 -12.79 4.75 4.49
C GLU A 103 -11.90 4.27 5.65
N ASP A 104 -11.73 5.11 6.66
CA ASP A 104 -10.85 4.90 7.82
C ASP A 104 -9.35 4.80 7.50
N LEU A 105 -8.93 4.79 6.23
CA LEU A 105 -7.51 4.66 5.85
C LEU A 105 -6.67 5.83 6.38
N ASP A 106 -7.19 7.06 6.32
CA ASP A 106 -6.50 8.25 6.83
C ASP A 106 -6.34 8.18 8.36
N GLU A 107 -7.38 7.75 9.09
CA GLU A 107 -7.31 7.58 10.54
C GLU A 107 -6.31 6.47 10.91
N LEU A 108 -6.38 5.33 10.22
CA LEU A 108 -5.46 4.22 10.39
C LEU A 108 -4.01 4.63 10.10
N PHE A 109 -3.80 5.43 9.05
CA PHE A 109 -2.48 5.97 8.70
C PHE A 109 -1.91 6.83 9.84
N GLU A 110 -2.70 7.75 10.40
CA GLU A 110 -2.20 8.62 11.48
C GLU A 110 -1.85 7.82 12.75
N VAL A 111 -2.67 6.82 13.11
CA VAL A 111 -2.37 5.91 14.22
C VAL A 111 -1.12 5.06 13.94
N ALA A 112 -1.04 4.44 12.76
CA ALA A 112 0.09 3.60 12.37
C ALA A 112 1.40 4.40 12.30
N LYS A 113 1.35 5.64 11.82
CA LYS A 113 2.49 6.56 11.76
C LYS A 113 3.03 6.88 13.15
N LEU A 114 2.15 7.22 14.11
CA LEU A 114 2.55 7.51 15.49
C LEU A 114 3.23 6.30 16.14
N LEU A 115 2.74 5.09 15.87
CA LEU A 115 3.35 3.85 16.36
C LEU A 115 4.69 3.59 15.66
N ALA A 116 4.76 3.75 14.35
CA ALA A 116 5.95 3.53 13.54
C ALA A 116 7.10 4.49 13.91
N ASP A 117 6.78 5.75 14.22
CA ASP A 117 7.76 6.75 14.69
C ASP A 117 8.45 6.32 16.01
N GLY A 118 7.79 5.49 16.82
CA GLY A 118 8.36 4.87 18.00
C GLY A 118 9.07 3.54 17.73
N VAL A 119 8.50 2.68 16.89
CA VAL A 119 9.00 1.32 16.63
C VAL A 119 10.24 1.34 15.73
N ILE A 120 10.19 2.02 14.59
CA ILE A 120 11.24 2.00 13.57
C ILE A 120 12.60 2.46 14.14
N PRO A 121 12.72 3.60 14.87
CA PRO A 121 14.02 4.00 15.42
C PRO A 121 14.59 3.02 16.44
N ASN A 122 13.73 2.31 17.18
CA ASN A 122 14.13 1.32 18.17
C ASN A 122 14.64 0.03 17.51
N GLU A 123 14.05 -0.39 16.38
CA GLU A 123 14.50 -1.55 15.60
C GLU A 123 15.88 -1.35 14.98
N TYR A 124 16.19 -0.12 14.53
CA TYR A 124 17.48 0.22 13.93
C TYR A 124 18.50 0.80 14.93
N GLY A 125 18.18 0.83 16.24
CA GLY A 125 19.09 1.30 17.29
C GLY A 125 19.41 2.80 17.25
N ILE A 126 18.60 3.60 16.53
CA ILE A 126 18.83 5.03 16.35
C ILE A 126 18.26 5.77 17.55
N ASN A 127 19.05 5.83 18.62
CA ASN A 127 18.79 6.67 19.78
C ASN A 127 18.61 8.14 19.32
N PRO A 128 17.69 8.97 19.85
CA PRO A 128 17.47 10.36 19.42
C PRO A 128 18.74 11.22 19.22
N LYS A 129 19.85 10.88 19.90
CA LYS A 129 21.17 11.49 19.70
C LYS A 129 21.79 11.23 18.30
N GLN A 130 21.46 10.13 17.63
CA GLN A 130 21.94 9.80 16.28
C GLN A 130 21.08 10.42 15.16
N LYS A 131 19.79 10.74 15.42
CA LYS A 131 18.93 11.49 14.48
C LYS A 131 19.54 12.85 14.10
N LEU A 132 20.23 13.52 15.05
CA LEU A 132 20.91 14.79 14.78
C LEU A 132 22.06 14.66 13.76
N LYS A 133 22.74 13.51 13.72
CA LYS A 133 23.88 13.25 12.83
C LYS A 133 23.43 12.92 11.39
N ILE A 134 22.27 12.28 11.25
CA ILE A 134 21.66 11.97 9.93
C ILE A 134 20.99 13.22 9.35
N GLY A 135 20.33 14.04 10.18
CA GLY A 135 19.80 15.34 9.75
C GLY A 135 20.88 16.27 9.19
N PHE A 136 22.07 16.26 9.78
CA PHE A 136 23.23 16.99 9.26
C PHE A 136 23.73 16.45 7.90
N LYS A 137 23.69 15.14 7.67
CA LYS A 137 24.15 14.54 6.41
C LYS A 137 23.20 14.85 5.25
N ASN A 138 21.90 14.94 5.50
CA ASN A 138 20.91 15.30 4.48
C ASN A 138 20.92 16.81 4.18
N LEU A 139 21.10 17.68 5.18
CA LEU A 139 21.27 19.13 4.97
C LEU A 139 22.59 19.49 4.26
N LEU A 140 23.67 18.72 4.47
CA LEU A 140 24.94 18.95 3.78
C LEU A 140 24.93 18.44 2.34
N ALA A 141 24.08 17.48 1.97
CA ALA A 141 23.93 17.04 0.58
C ALA A 141 23.26 18.12 -0.29
N ASP A 142 22.33 18.91 0.27
CA ASP A 142 21.67 20.02 -0.43
C ASP A 142 22.56 21.26 -0.60
N CYS A 143 23.64 21.41 0.17
CA CYS A 143 24.59 22.52 0.03
C CYS A 143 25.68 22.32 -1.05
N TRP A 144 25.87 21.11 -1.58
CA TRP A 144 26.92 20.82 -2.58
C TRP A 144 26.44 20.82 -4.05
N VAL A 145 25.16 21.08 -4.33
CA VAL A 145 24.61 21.17 -5.70
C VAL A 145 24.40 22.63 -6.16
N LYS A 146 25.02 23.59 -5.47
CA LYS A 146 25.09 24.99 -5.90
C LYS A 146 26.53 25.53 -5.85
N PHE A 147 27.42 24.94 -6.65
CA PHE A 147 28.54 25.61 -7.30
C PHE A 147 28.94 24.83 -8.55
#